data_AF-A0A183DXX3-F1
#
_entry.id   AF-A0A183DXX3-F1
#
_cell.length_a   1.000
_cell.length_b   1.000
_cell.length_c   1.000
_cell.angle_alpha   90.00
_cell.angle_beta   90.00
_cell.angle_gamma   90.00
#
_symmetry.space_group_name_H-M   'P 1'
#
loop_
_entity.id
_entity.type
_entity.pdbx_description
1 polymer ?
#
loop_
_entity_poly.entity_id
_entity_poly.type
_entity_poly.pdbx_seq_one_letter_code
_entity_poly.pdbx_strand_id
1 'polypeptide(L)' 'MAISAAGFSFRENGISDETIHTEIKTHLEGANTDGWELVRNEENSKVLRRLRDGSGLYEFRCSGSYE' A
#
# COMPACT_ATOMS: atom_id res chain seq x y z
N MET A 1 8.93 -26.34 4.51
CA MET A 1 8.87 -25.87 5.91
C MET A 1 7.99 -24.63 5.92
N ALA A 2 6.81 -24.70 6.56
CA ALA A 2 5.96 -23.54 6.72
C ALA A 2 6.56 -22.65 7.82
N ILE A 3 6.92 -21.43 7.46
CA ILE A 3 7.38 -20.43 8.42
C ILE A 3 6.11 -19.98 9.15
N SER A 4 5.84 -20.56 10.32
CA SER A 4 4.84 -20.02 11.25
C SER A 4 5.36 -18.67 11.72
N ALA A 5 5.06 -17.61 10.96
CA ALA A 5 5.13 -16.25 11.48
C ALA A 5 4.20 -16.23 12.70
N ALA A 6 4.76 -16.00 13.89
CA ALA A 6 3.97 -15.85 15.12
C ALA A 6 2.80 -14.91 14.81
N GLY A 7 1.59 -15.43 14.97
CA GLY A 7 0.37 -14.91 14.34
C GLY A 7 0.11 -13.46 14.71
N PHE A 8 0.44 -12.55 13.79
CA PHE A 8 -0.03 -11.18 13.86
C PHE A 8 -1.49 -11.17 13.44
N SER A 9 -2.40 -11.13 14.42
CA SER A 9 -3.82 -10.96 14.15
C SER A 9 -4.13 -9.48 13.99
N PHE A 10 -4.39 -9.07 12.76
CA PHE A 10 -4.89 -7.73 12.44
C PHE A 10 -6.18 -7.42 13.20
N ARG A 11 -7.05 -8.43 13.38
CA ARG A 11 -8.30 -8.31 14.14
C ARG A 11 -8.07 -8.02 15.63
N GLU A 12 -7.08 -8.64 16.26
CA GLU A 12 -6.74 -8.37 17.68
C GLU A 12 -6.18 -6.96 17.90
N ASN A 13 -5.69 -6.32 16.82
CA ASN A 13 -5.19 -4.94 16.82
C ASN A 13 -6.22 -3.93 16.29
N GLY A 14 -7.50 -4.33 16.19
CA GLY A 14 -8.59 -3.45 15.76
C GLY A 14 -8.60 -3.13 14.27
N ILE A 15 -7.82 -3.85 13.46
CA ILE A 15 -7.83 -3.73 12.00
C ILE A 15 -8.80 -4.76 11.45
N SER A 16 -9.93 -4.29 10.93
CA SER A 16 -10.96 -5.14 10.34
C SER A 16 -10.48 -5.81 9.06
N ASP A 17 -10.98 -7.02 8.77
CA ASP A 17 -10.70 -7.72 7.52
C ASP A 17 -11.11 -6.89 6.29
N GLU A 18 -12.15 -6.06 6.41
CA GLU A 18 -12.54 -5.11 5.37
C GLU A 18 -11.44 -4.11 5.03
N THR A 19 -10.76 -3.56 6.05
CA THR A 19 -9.62 -2.65 5.88
C THR A 19 -8.47 -3.36 5.16
N ILE A 20 -8.19 -4.60 5.53
CA ILE A 20 -7.15 -5.43 4.90
C ILE A 20 -7.52 -5.72 3.45
N HIS A 21 -8.77 -6.13 3.18
CA HIS A 21 -9.24 -6.41 1.83
C HIS A 21 -9.26 -5.16 0.94
N THR A 22 -9.57 -3.99 1.51
CA THR A 22 -9.52 -2.71 0.79
C THR A 22 -8.09 -2.36 0.41
N GLU A 23 -7.13 -2.52 1.33
CA GLU A 23 -5.72 -2.25 1.06
C GLU A 23 -5.13 -3.24 0.05
N ILE A 24 -5.47 -4.54 0.16
CA ILE A 24 -5.05 -5.57 -0.80
C ILE A 24 -5.63 -5.33 -2.20
N LYS A 25 -6.91 -4.92 -2.29
CA LYS A 25 -7.58 -4.65 -3.57
C LYS A 25 -7.16 -3.35 -4.23
N THR A 26 -6.41 -2.50 -3.53
CA THR A 26 -5.86 -1.26 -4.10
C THR A 26 -4.72 -1.61 -5.06
N HIS A 27 -5.08 -2.20 -6.21
CA HIS A 27 -4.20 -2.36 -7.35
C HIS A 27 -3.84 -0.96 -7.84
N LEU A 28 -2.55 -0.63 -7.81
CA LEU A 28 -1.99 0.66 -8.22
C LEU A 28 -2.09 0.93 -9.73
N GLU A 29 -2.85 0.11 -10.45
CA GLU A 29 -3.29 0.35 -11.83
C GLU A 29 -4.33 1.47 -11.91
N GLY A 30 -5.03 1.78 -10.81
CA GLY A 30 -5.92 2.94 -10.67
C GLY A 30 -5.22 4.25 -10.26
N ALA A 31 -3.89 4.36 -10.47
CA ALA A 31 -3.03 5.45 -10.02
C ALA A 31 -3.51 6.88 -10.37
N ASN A 32 -4.32 7.05 -11.42
CA ASN A 32 -4.75 8.37 -11.87
C ASN A 32 -5.98 8.93 -11.15
N THR A 33 -6.52 8.25 -10.14
CA THR A 33 -7.90 8.53 -9.70
C THR A 33 -8.03 9.38 -8.42
N ASP A 34 -6.94 9.66 -7.68
CA ASP A 34 -7.09 10.26 -6.33
C ASP A 34 -5.94 11.22 -5.93
N GLY A 35 -5.33 11.91 -6.90
CA GLY A 35 -4.21 12.84 -6.65
C GLY A 35 -2.86 12.15 -6.37
N TRP A 36 -2.75 10.87 -6.68
CA TRP A 36 -1.50 10.12 -6.61
C TRP A 36 -0.64 10.36 -7.85
N GLU A 37 0.59 10.82 -7.63
CA GLU A 37 1.60 11.02 -8.65
C GLU A 37 2.59 9.85 -8.66
N LEU A 38 2.96 9.39 -9.86
CA LEU A 38 4.01 8.39 -10.03
C LEU A 38 5.38 9.00 -9.73
N VAL A 39 6.08 8.46 -8.74
CA VAL A 39 7.44 8.89 -8.38
C VAL A 39 8.49 7.99 -9.01
N ARG A 40 8.22 6.69 -9.03
CA ARG A 40 9.15 5.69 -9.58
C ARG A 40 8.39 4.55 -10.23
N ASN A 41 8.89 4.10 -11.36
CA ASN A 41 8.36 2.95 -12.09
C ASN A 41 9.54 2.15 -12.63
N GLU A 42 9.89 1.07 -11.94
CA GLU A 42 10.87 0.08 -12.34
C GLU A 42 10.17 -1.23 -12.71
N GLU A 43 10.88 -2.13 -13.39
CA GLU A 43 10.33 -3.36 -13.96
C GLU A 43 9.53 -4.19 -12.95
N ASN A 44 10.00 -4.25 -11.70
CA ASN A 44 9.38 -5.00 -10.61
C ASN A 44 8.91 -4.13 -9.43
N SER A 45 8.94 -2.79 -9.55
CA SER A 45 8.49 -1.92 -8.47
C SER A 45 7.90 -0.59 -8.93
N LYS A 46 6.89 -0.11 -8.21
CA LYS A 46 6.18 1.14 -8.48
C LYS A 46 6.02 1.91 -7.17
N VAL A 47 6.33 3.19 -7.20
CA VAL A 47 6.17 4.11 -6.07
C VAL A 47 5.34 5.29 -6.50
N LEU A 48 4.28 5.60 -5.75
CA LEU A 48 3.49 6.80 -5.92
C LEU A 48 3.53 7.65 -4.67
N ARG A 49 3.29 8.94 -4.85
CA ARG A 49 3.12 9.90 -3.75
C ARG A 49 1.84 10.69 -3.92
N ARG A 50 1.29 11.20 -2.82
CA ARG A 50 0.22 12.18 -2.82
C ARG A 50 0.50 13.22 -1.76
N LEU A 51 0.28 14.50 -2.07
CA LEU A 51 0.36 15.55 -1.05
C LEU A 51 -0.85 15.42 -0.11
N ARG A 52 -0.60 15.36 1.19
CA ARG A 52 -1.66 15.34 2.20
C ARG A 52 -2.12 16.77 2.47
N ASP A 53 -3.36 17.06 2.09
CA ASP A 53 -3.96 18.40 2.16
C ASP A 53 -3.65 19.14 3.46
N GLY A 54 -3.15 20.38 3.31
CA GLY A 54 -2.91 21.32 4.40
C GLY A 54 -1.70 21.04 5.31
N SER A 55 -1.02 19.90 5.15
CA SER A 55 0.11 19.51 6.04
C SER A 55 1.49 19.76 5.44
N GLY A 56 1.59 19.91 4.11
CA GLY A 56 2.88 19.93 3.41
C GLY A 56 3.61 18.58 3.41
N LEU A 57 2.98 17.52 3.93
CA LEU A 57 3.53 16.16 3.98
C LEU A 57 3.06 15.35 2.78
N TYR A 58 3.86 14.35 2.41
CA TYR A 58 3.51 13.40 1.35
C TYR A 58 3.18 12.03 1.94
N GLU A 59 2.14 11.41 1.40
CA GLU A 59 1.82 10.01 1.57
C GLU A 59 2.46 9.21 0.44
N PHE A 60 3.02 8.04 0.74
CA PHE A 60 3.69 7.19 -0.26
C PHE A 60 3.05 5.81 -0.31
N ARG A 61 2.90 5.28 -1.52
CA ARG A 61 2.47 3.90 -1.78
C ARG A 61 3.52 3.19 -2.62
N CYS A 62 3.98 2.06 -2.12
CA CYS A 62 5.00 1.23 -2.76
C CYS A 62 4.38 -0.14 -3.09
N SER A 63 4.55 -0.58 -4.33
CA SER A 63 4.28 -1.96 -4.72
C SER A 63 5.47 -2.53 -5.45
N GLY A 64 5.70 -3.80 -5.30
CA GLY A 64 6.72 -4.50 -6.06
C GLY A 64 6.87 -5.93 -5.55
N SER A 65 7.66 -6.68 -6.29
CA SER A 65 8.03 -8.04 -5.91
C SER A 65 9.53 -8.10 -5.73
N TYR A 66 9.97 -8.79 -4.68
CA TYR A 66 11.37 -9.20 -4.54
C TYR A 66 11.49 -10.53 -5.25
N GLU A 67 12.29 -10.59 -6.31
CA GLU A 67 12.67 -11.85 -6.97
C GLU A 67 13.62 -12.68 -6.09
#